data_AF-A0A537XLG0-F1
#
_entry.id   AF-A0A537XLG0-F1
#
_cell.length_a   1.000
_cell.length_b   1.000
_cell.length_c   1.000
_cell.angle_alpha   90.00
_cell.angle_beta   90.00
_cell.angle_gamma   90.00
#
_symmetry.space_group_name_H-M   'P 1'
#
loop_
_entity.id
_entity.type
_entity.pdbx_description
1 polymer ?
#
loop_
_entity_poly.entity_id
_entity_poly.type
_entity_poly.pdbx_seq_one_letter_code
_entity_poly.pdbx_strand_id
1 'polypeptide(L)'
;MATTNGSRSGSLLRTASIIGFGVRTLVRKDIELAKREISEKVKRAGVGIGMLVVAGILALCALGAFTAAAILALVIVLPAWASALIVGGVWVLFALIVGLMGKGNLKKATPPIPKGAAEAVKDDARYLTGQLKRGK
;
A
#
# COMPACT_ATOMS: atom_id res chain seq x y z
N MET A 1 -28.28 -41.52 -54.55
CA MET A 1 -28.16 -40.96 -53.19
C MET A 1 -26.85 -40.21 -53.10
N ALA A 2 -26.83 -38.89 -53.21
CA ALA A 2 -25.63 -38.09 -53.03
C ALA A 2 -25.98 -36.69 -52.51
N THR A 3 -25.01 -36.10 -51.82
CA THR A 3 -24.93 -34.71 -51.34
C THR A 3 -25.64 -34.39 -50.02
N THR A 4 -24.84 -34.19 -48.97
CA THR A 4 -24.85 -32.99 -48.09
C THR A 4 -23.90 -33.18 -46.89
N ASN A 5 -22.58 -33.18 -47.16
CA ASN A 5 -21.55 -33.20 -46.11
C ASN A 5 -20.78 -31.85 -46.02
N GLY A 6 -20.88 -30.99 -47.03
CA GLY A 6 -20.14 -29.73 -47.10
C GLY A 6 -20.61 -28.61 -46.14
N SER A 7 -21.86 -28.63 -45.66
CA SER A 7 -22.40 -27.49 -44.87
C SER A 7 -22.15 -27.59 -43.35
N ARG A 8 -21.91 -28.79 -42.81
CA ARG A 8 -21.71 -29.01 -41.35
C ARG A 8 -20.34 -28.57 -40.85
N SER A 9 -19.31 -28.65 -41.69
CA SER A 9 -17.95 -28.22 -41.31
C SER A 9 -17.84 -26.69 -41.25
N GLY A 10 -18.51 -26.00 -42.17
CA GLY A 10 -18.55 -24.54 -42.21
C GLY A 10 -19.38 -23.87 -41.10
N SER A 11 -20.34 -24.58 -40.49
CA SER A 11 -21.16 -24.02 -39.40
C SER A 11 -20.44 -24.03 -38.06
N LEU A 12 -19.67 -25.08 -37.74
CA LEU A 12 -18.86 -25.17 -36.51
C LEU A 12 -17.74 -24.12 -36.48
N LEU A 13 -17.11 -23.88 -37.63
CA LEU A 13 -16.09 -22.84 -37.78
C LEU A 13 -16.68 -21.43 -37.56
N ARG A 14 -17.94 -21.20 -37.95
CA ARG A 14 -18.63 -19.92 -37.70
C ARG A 14 -18.99 -19.75 -36.22
N THR A 15 -19.48 -20.78 -35.53
CA THR A 15 -19.86 -20.67 -34.10
C THR A 15 -18.63 -20.45 -33.22
N ALA A 16 -17.53 -21.16 -33.49
CA ALA A 16 -16.26 -20.97 -32.77
C ALA A 16 -15.73 -19.53 -32.95
N SER A 17 -15.82 -18.98 -34.16
CA SER A 17 -15.42 -17.60 -34.44
C SER A 17 -16.29 -16.57 -33.69
N ILE A 18 -17.62 -16.76 -33.65
CA ILE A 18 -18.55 -15.85 -32.97
C ILE A 18 -18.35 -15.85 -31.44
N ILE A 19 -18.15 -17.02 -30.84
CA ILE A 19 -17.91 -17.15 -29.39
C ILE A 19 -16.53 -16.56 -29.04
N GLY A 20 -15.50 -16.84 -29.84
CA GLY A 20 -14.17 -16.28 -29.65
C GLY A 20 -14.14 -14.75 -29.73
N PHE A 21 -14.93 -14.16 -30.62
CA PHE A 21 -15.12 -12.71 -30.69
C PHE A 21 -15.90 -12.17 -29.47
N GLY A 22 -16.99 -12.82 -29.07
CA GLY A 22 -17.79 -12.43 -27.91
C GLY A 22 -16.97 -12.38 -26.61
N VAL A 23 -16.26 -13.47 -26.29
CA VAL A 23 -15.44 -13.57 -25.07
C VAL A 23 -14.36 -12.48 -25.02
N ARG A 24 -13.67 -12.20 -26.13
CA ARG A 24 -12.67 -11.12 -26.20
C ARG A 24 -13.30 -9.75 -25.94
N THR A 25 -14.55 -9.54 -26.32
CA THR A 25 -15.25 -8.26 -26.15
C THR A 25 -15.74 -8.08 -24.72
N LEU A 26 -16.24 -9.15 -24.07
CA LEU A 26 -16.61 -9.12 -22.65
C LEU A 26 -15.41 -8.89 -21.75
N VAL A 27 -14.31 -9.62 -21.95
CA VAL A 27 -13.09 -9.45 -21.15
C VAL A 27 -12.55 -8.01 -21.27
N ARG A 28 -12.60 -7.41 -22.47
CA ARG A 28 -12.23 -6.00 -22.65
C ARG A 28 -13.13 -5.05 -21.87
N LYS A 29 -14.44 -5.31 -21.81
CA LYS A 29 -15.40 -4.50 -21.05
C LYS A 29 -15.19 -4.60 -19.55
N ASP A 30 -14.95 -5.80 -19.02
CA ASP A 30 -14.67 -5.99 -17.58
C ASP A 30 -13.37 -5.31 -17.19
N ILE A 31 -12.33 -5.38 -18.04
CA ILE A 31 -11.08 -4.64 -17.85
C ILE A 31 -11.32 -3.13 -17.89
N GLU A 32 -12.15 -2.63 -18.79
CA GLU A 32 -12.45 -1.20 -18.90
C GLU A 32 -13.24 -0.68 -17.69
N LEU A 33 -14.22 -1.45 -17.21
CA LEU A 33 -14.94 -1.16 -15.96
C LEU A 33 -13.99 -1.20 -14.76
N ALA A 34 -13.19 -2.25 -14.64
CA ALA A 34 -12.21 -2.39 -13.55
C ALA A 34 -11.21 -1.22 -13.57
N LYS A 35 -10.74 -0.82 -14.76
CA LYS A 35 -9.87 0.36 -14.90
C LYS A 35 -10.56 1.65 -14.44
N ARG A 36 -11.83 1.85 -14.77
CA ARG A 36 -12.60 3.03 -14.32
C ARG A 36 -12.77 3.03 -12.80
N GLU A 37 -13.19 1.91 -12.23
CA GLU A 37 -13.39 1.78 -10.79
C GLU A 37 -12.07 1.94 -10.01
N ILE A 38 -10.99 1.29 -10.47
CA ILE A 38 -9.66 1.45 -9.88
C ILE A 38 -9.18 2.90 -10.01
N SER A 39 -9.35 3.54 -11.17
CA SER A 39 -8.97 4.93 -11.38
C SER A 39 -9.71 5.88 -10.44
N GLU A 40 -11.01 5.68 -10.23
CA GLU A 40 -11.78 6.46 -9.26
C GLU A 40 -11.32 6.22 -7.82
N LYS A 41 -11.09 4.97 -7.42
CA LYS A 41 -10.57 4.64 -6.08
C LYS A 41 -9.18 5.24 -5.85
N VAL A 42 -8.29 5.15 -6.85
CA VAL A 42 -6.93 5.73 -6.80
C VAL A 42 -6.99 7.25 -6.74
N LYS A 43 -7.88 7.91 -7.49
CA LYS A 43 -8.04 9.37 -7.39
C LYS A 43 -8.52 9.79 -6.01
N ARG A 44 -9.55 9.13 -5.47
CA ARG A 44 -10.07 9.44 -4.13
C ARG A 44 -9.04 9.17 -3.04
N ALA A 45 -8.35 8.03 -3.10
CA ALA A 45 -7.26 7.70 -2.19
C ALA A 45 -6.09 8.68 -2.34
N GLY A 46 -5.74 9.06 -3.58
CA GLY A 46 -4.65 9.97 -3.89
C GLY A 46 -4.89 11.40 -3.37
N VAL A 47 -6.12 11.91 -3.48
CA VAL A 47 -6.50 13.19 -2.86
C VAL A 47 -6.38 13.10 -1.34
N GLY A 48 -6.86 12.03 -0.72
CA GLY A 48 -6.74 11.82 0.73
C GLY A 48 -5.28 11.77 1.21
N ILE A 49 -4.44 10.99 0.53
CA ILE A 49 -3.00 10.92 0.82
C ILE A 49 -2.34 12.28 0.60
N GLY A 50 -2.68 12.97 -0.49
CA GLY A 50 -2.17 14.31 -0.77
C GLY A 50 -2.49 15.31 0.33
N MET A 51 -3.75 15.33 0.82
CA MET A 51 -4.15 16.17 1.95
C MET A 51 -3.40 15.81 3.24
N LEU A 52 -3.18 14.52 3.52
CA LEU A 52 -2.41 14.09 4.69
C LEU A 52 -0.95 14.53 4.62
N VAL A 53 -0.32 14.50 3.44
CA VAL A 53 1.05 15.01 3.26
C VAL A 53 1.11 16.51 3.54
N VAL A 54 0.19 17.29 2.97
CA VAL A 54 0.13 18.75 3.21
C VAL A 54 -0.14 19.06 4.67
N ALA A 55 -1.10 18.37 5.29
CA ALA A 55 -1.39 18.51 6.71
C ALA A 55 -0.18 18.15 7.58
N GLY A 56 0.57 17.10 7.23
CA GLY A 56 1.80 16.72 7.90
C GLY A 56 2.88 17.81 7.82
N ILE A 57 3.08 18.41 6.65
CA ILE A 57 4.03 19.53 6.48
C ILE A 57 3.60 20.73 7.32
N LEU A 58 2.32 21.12 7.27
CA LEU A 58 1.79 22.22 8.07
C LEU A 58 1.93 21.95 9.57
N ALA A 59 1.67 20.73 10.02
CA ALA A 59 1.86 20.32 11.40
C ALA A 59 3.32 20.44 11.83
N LEU A 60 4.28 20.05 10.98
CA LEU A 60 5.72 20.22 11.25
C LEU A 60 6.11 21.70 11.34
N CYS A 61 5.62 22.55 10.42
CA CYS A 61 5.85 23.99 10.48
C CYS A 61 5.28 24.61 11.76
N ALA A 62 4.05 24.24 12.14
CA ALA A 62 3.43 24.70 13.38
C ALA A 62 4.20 24.23 14.61
N LEU A 63 4.70 22.99 14.60
CA LEU A 63 5.54 22.44 15.68
C LEU A 63 6.81 23.28 15.89
N GLY A 64 7.48 23.64 14.78
CA GLY A 64 8.66 24.50 14.81
C GLY A 64 8.33 25.89 15.34
N ALA A 65 7.23 26.50 14.89
CA ALA A 65 6.77 27.80 15.37
C ALA A 65 6.44 27.78 16.86
N PHE A 66 5.73 26.76 17.36
CA PHE A 66 5.43 26.60 18.79
C PHE A 66 6.68 26.36 19.61
N THR A 67 7.64 25.59 19.10
CA THR A 67 8.94 25.38 19.76
C THR A 67 9.70 26.70 19.90
N ALA A 68 9.77 27.49 18.83
CA ALA A 68 10.39 28.81 18.86
C ALA A 68 9.67 29.75 19.83
N ALA A 69 8.32 29.79 19.80
CA ALA A 69 7.51 30.60 20.69
C ALA A 69 7.74 30.23 22.17
N ALA A 70 7.80 28.94 22.50
CA ALA A 70 8.07 28.47 23.84
C ALA A 70 9.47 28.89 24.33
N ILE A 71 10.48 28.76 23.47
CA ILE A 71 11.85 29.20 23.79
C ILE A 71 11.87 30.71 24.03
N LEU A 72 11.26 31.51 23.14
CA LEU A 72 11.21 32.96 23.27
C LEU A 72 10.47 33.42 24.54
N ALA A 73 9.39 32.72 24.91
CA ALA A 73 8.68 32.99 26.16
C ALA A 73 9.56 32.72 27.40
N LEU A 74 10.30 31.60 27.40
CA LEU A 74 11.20 31.23 28.50
C LEU A 74 12.44 32.14 28.58
N VAL A 75 12.89 32.67 27.44
CA VAL A 75 14.03 33.60 27.36
C VAL A 75 13.81 34.87 28.19
N ILE A 76 12.56 35.27 28.41
CA ILE A 76 12.23 36.45 29.24
C ILE A 76 12.71 36.25 30.69
N VAL A 77 12.80 35.01 31.16
CA VAL A 77 13.10 34.66 32.56
C VAL A 77 14.45 33.94 32.73
N LEU A 78 14.96 33.30 31.67
CA LEU A 78 16.14 32.42 31.68
C LEU A 78 17.00 32.68 30.44
N PRO A 79 18.31 32.36 30.45
CA PRO A 79 19.14 32.48 29.26
C PRO A 79 18.68 31.55 28.13
N ALA A 80 18.94 31.95 26.88
CA ALA A 80 18.47 31.24 25.68
C ALA A 80 18.90 29.78 25.61
N TRP A 81 20.13 29.47 26.05
CA TRP A 81 20.63 28.10 26.06
C TRP A 81 19.84 27.19 27.02
N ALA A 82 19.48 27.69 28.20
CA ALA A 82 18.71 26.93 29.19
C ALA A 82 17.26 26.72 28.72
N SER A 83 16.66 27.76 28.13
CA SER A 83 15.32 27.70 27.53
C SER A 83 15.23 26.65 26.43
N ALA A 84 16.22 26.62 25.52
CA ALA A 84 16.28 25.63 24.45
C ALA A 84 16.44 24.20 24.98
N LEU A 85 17.24 23.99 26.04
CA LEU A 85 17.39 22.68 26.67
C LEU A 85 16.11 22.19 27.35
N ILE A 86 15.37 23.07 28.02
CA ILE A 86 14.11 22.72 28.67
C ILE A 86 13.08 22.30 27.63
N VAL A 87 12.86 23.14 26.61
CA VAL A 87 11.88 22.84 25.54
C VAL A 87 12.30 21.59 24.76
N GLY A 88 13.59 21.44 24.46
CA GLY A 88 14.13 20.22 23.85
C GLY A 88 13.91 18.98 24.71
N GLY A 89 14.12 19.08 26.03
CA GLY A 89 13.85 18.01 26.98
C GLY A 89 12.37 17.57 26.99
N VAL A 90 11.45 18.53 26.92
CA VAL A 90 10.00 18.25 26.80
C VAL A 90 9.70 17.50 25.49
N TRP A 91 10.28 17.90 24.37
CA TRP A 91 10.13 17.19 23.09
C TRP A 91 10.67 15.76 23.14
N VAL A 92 11.83 15.54 23.77
CA VAL A 92 12.41 14.20 23.94
C VAL A 92 11.49 13.33 24.80
N LEU A 93 10.96 13.86 25.90
CA LEU A 93 10.02 13.13 26.75
C LEU A 93 8.74 12.77 25.98
N PHE A 94 8.19 13.72 25.22
CA PHE A 94 7.00 13.49 24.41
C PHE A 94 7.26 12.42 23.34
N ALA A 95 8.40 12.50 22.64
CA ALA A 95 8.83 11.51 21.66
C ALA A 95 9.01 10.11 22.28
N LEU A 96 9.53 10.02 23.50
CA LEU A 96 9.67 8.77 24.23
C LEU A 96 8.29 8.14 24.51
N ILE A 97 7.34 8.92 25.03
CA ILE A 97 5.97 8.45 25.32
C ILE A 97 5.30 7.96 24.05
N VAL A 98 5.28 8.77 22.99
CA VAL A 98 4.68 8.41 21.69
C VAL A 98 5.36 7.20 21.08
N GLY A 99 6.70 7.12 21.15
CA GLY A 99 7.47 5.97 20.65
C GLY A 99 7.16 4.67 21.39
N LEU A 100 7.00 4.71 22.71
CA LEU A 100 6.60 3.56 23.53
C LEU A 100 5.16 3.11 23.19
N MET A 101 4.22 4.04 23.05
CA MET A 101 2.85 3.74 22.62
C MET A 101 2.81 3.14 21.21
N GLY A 102 3.58 3.72 20.27
CA GLY A 102 3.71 3.22 18.90
C GLY A 102 4.26 1.79 18.86
N LYS A 103 5.31 1.51 19.65
CA LYS A 103 5.86 0.15 19.80
C LYS A 103 4.82 -0.83 20.36
N GLY A 104 4.02 -0.41 21.34
CA GLY A 104 2.93 -1.21 21.89
C GLY A 104 1.86 -1.53 20.85
N ASN A 105 1.47 -0.55 20.05
CA ASN A 105 0.44 -0.70 19.01
C ASN A 105 0.94 -1.55 17.84
N LEU A 106 2.19 -1.38 17.40
CA LEU A 106 2.80 -2.23 16.37
C LEU A 106 2.87 -3.70 16.79
N LYS A 107 3.19 -3.96 18.06
CA LYS A 107 3.19 -5.32 18.62
C LYS A 107 1.79 -5.97 18.64
N LYS A 108 0.73 -5.18 18.77
CA LYS A 108 -0.66 -5.66 18.73
C LYS A 108 -1.20 -5.78 17.30
N ALA A 109 -0.78 -4.88 16.41
CA ALA A 109 -1.22 -4.81 15.02
C ALA A 109 -0.49 -5.80 14.10
N THR A 110 0.65 -6.34 14.54
CA THR A 110 1.32 -7.46 13.86
C THR A 110 0.85 -8.75 14.50
N PRO A 111 -0.04 -9.56 13.87
CA PRO A 111 -0.30 -10.90 14.34
C PRO A 111 1.03 -11.64 14.43
N PRO A 112 1.29 -12.46 15.47
CA PRO A 112 2.41 -13.40 15.43
C PRO A 112 2.29 -14.14 14.11
N ILE A 113 3.33 -14.07 13.25
CA ILE A 113 3.33 -14.80 11.98
C ILE A 113 2.94 -16.24 12.34
N PRO A 114 1.79 -16.77 11.85
CA PRO A 114 1.40 -18.14 12.16
C PRO A 114 2.60 -19.01 11.82
N LYS A 115 3.10 -19.81 12.76
CA LYS A 115 4.33 -20.60 12.55
C LYS A 115 4.27 -21.39 11.23
N GLY A 116 3.08 -21.88 10.88
CA GLY A 116 2.80 -22.55 9.61
C GLY A 116 2.90 -21.68 8.35
N ALA A 117 2.60 -20.37 8.41
CA ALA A 117 2.78 -19.47 7.25
C ALA A 117 4.27 -19.16 7.00
N ALA A 118 5.05 -19.04 8.07
CA ALA A 118 6.51 -18.91 7.95
C ALA A 118 7.17 -20.20 7.47
N GLU A 119 6.65 -21.36 7.86
CA GLU A 119 7.09 -22.67 7.38
C GLU A 119 6.71 -22.91 5.92
N ALA A 120 5.48 -22.58 5.51
CA ALA A 120 5.04 -22.71 4.11
C ALA A 120 5.90 -21.86 3.16
N VAL A 121 6.23 -20.62 3.52
CA VAL A 121 7.11 -19.76 2.71
C VAL A 121 8.54 -20.32 2.64
N LYS A 122 9.02 -20.99 3.71
CA LYS A 122 10.34 -21.65 3.70
C LYS A 122 10.35 -22.92 2.86
N ASP A 123 9.28 -23.69 2.89
CA ASP A 123 9.14 -24.90 2.08
C ASP A 123 9.02 -24.56 0.59
N ASP A 124 8.26 -23.52 0.24
CA ASP A 124 8.18 -23.01 -1.13
C ASP A 124 9.54 -22.47 -1.60
N ALA A 125 10.27 -21.72 -0.77
CA ALA A 125 11.60 -21.25 -1.10
C ALA A 125 12.60 -22.41 -1.29
N ARG A 126 12.52 -23.45 -0.47
CA ARG A 126 13.35 -24.66 -0.59
C ARG A 126 13.02 -25.46 -1.85
N TYR A 127 11.75 -25.57 -2.20
CA TYR A 127 11.30 -26.24 -3.41
C TYR A 127 11.81 -25.53 -4.68
N LEU A 128 11.68 -24.20 -4.73
CA LEU A 128 12.18 -23.39 -5.83
C LEU A 128 13.72 -23.42 -5.94
N THR A 129 14.42 -23.38 -4.80
CA THR A 129 15.89 -23.49 -4.77
C THR A 129 16.36 -24.89 -5.19
N GLY A 130 15.62 -25.93 -4.82
CA GLY A 130 15.88 -27.31 -5.23
C GLY A 130 15.72 -27.52 -6.74
N GLN A 131 14.76 -26.84 -7.37
CA GLN A 131 14.57 -26.90 -8.83
C GLN A 131 15.68 -26.18 -9.60
N LEU A 132 16.18 -25.05 -9.10
CA LEU A 132 17.29 -24.33 -9.73
C LEU A 132 18.62 -25.10 -9.64
N LYS A 133 18.82 -25.89 -8.57
CA LYS A 133 20.03 -26.71 -8.39
C LYS A 133 20.04 -27.99 -9.23
N ARG A 134 18.89 -28.43 -9.75
CA ARG A 134 18.72 -29.68 -10.51
C ARG A 134 18.72 -29.47 -12.03
N GLY A 135 18.78 -28.21 -12.49
CA GLY A 135 18.86 -27.81 -13.89
C GLY A 135 20.25 -27.35 -14.38
N LYS A 136 21.31 -27.60 -13.60
CA LYS A 136 22.72 -27.49 -14.01
C LYS A 136 23.36 -28.86 -13.93
#